data_AF-A0ABC8BWR1-F1
#
_entry.id   AF-A0ABC8BWR1-F1
#
_cell.length_a   1.000
_cell.length_b   1.000
_cell.length_c   1.000
_cell.angle_alpha   90.00
_cell.angle_beta   90.00
_cell.angle_gamma   90.00
#
_symmetry.space_group_name_H-M   'P 1'
#
loop_
_entity.id
_entity.type
_entity.pdbx_description
1 polymer ?
#
loop_
_entity_poly.entity_id
_entity_poly.type
_entity_poly.pdbx_seq_one_letter_code
_entity_poly.pdbx_strand_id
1 'polypeptide(L)'
;MFSYEPLGEEEAGPGARNAEDQAVAGFLQNVSDMVFKGGPLGIELTHLDVVGRTFTFRQVPKADPRPLVSVAGAVPADDAERSALLWMPEPPSPAWAHLAWLVRELPLLHAFREYGPEGGPELRGVRVPSPEWAEVLVEHRGDAWRVRVALDGRSEPIEFPGMVIGELFGEGDHRKWLVEGEPKLVDPGI
;
A
#
# COMPACT_ATOMS: atom_id res chain seq x y z
N MET A 1 -46.93 -13.50 -26.47
CA MET A 1 -45.51 -13.86 -26.64
C MET A 1 -44.72 -12.59 -26.32
N PHE A 2 -44.29 -12.43 -25.06
CA PHE A 2 -43.47 -11.30 -24.65
C PHE A 2 -42.07 -11.85 -24.37
N SER A 3 -41.14 -11.45 -25.23
CA SER A 3 -39.70 -11.70 -25.06
C SER A 3 -39.22 -10.80 -23.92
N TYR A 4 -38.52 -11.38 -22.95
CA TYR A 4 -37.82 -10.65 -21.92
C TYR A 4 -36.34 -11.03 -22.04
N GLU A 5 -35.55 -10.15 -22.63
CA GLU A 5 -34.16 -9.98 -22.24
C GLU A 5 -34.04 -8.59 -21.62
N PRO A 6 -33.39 -8.50 -20.46
CA PRO A 6 -32.41 -7.46 -20.32
C PRO A 6 -31.07 -8.02 -19.85
N LEU A 7 -30.06 -7.64 -20.63
CA LEU A 7 -28.64 -7.58 -20.29
C LEU A 7 -28.38 -6.86 -18.97
N GLY A 8 -27.36 -7.33 -18.26
CA GLY A 8 -26.65 -6.61 -17.21
C GLY A 8 -25.68 -7.56 -16.56
N GLU A 9 -24.38 -7.35 -16.78
CA GLU A 9 -23.32 -8.06 -16.05
C GLU A 9 -23.65 -8.00 -14.55
N GLU A 10 -23.54 -9.14 -13.87
CA GLU A 10 -23.73 -9.21 -12.43
C GLU A 10 -22.74 -8.24 -11.78
N GLU A 11 -23.21 -7.06 -11.39
CA GLU A 11 -22.52 -6.24 -10.39
C GLU A 11 -22.24 -7.18 -9.22
N ALA A 12 -20.94 -7.40 -8.95
CA ALA A 12 -20.51 -8.25 -7.86
C ALA A 12 -21.22 -7.75 -6.59
N GLY A 13 -22.18 -8.53 -6.10
CA GLY A 13 -22.96 -8.15 -4.94
C GLY A 13 -22.03 -7.86 -3.75
N PRO A 14 -22.47 -7.11 -2.74
CA PRO A 14 -21.63 -6.66 -1.62
C PRO A 14 -20.87 -7.81 -0.92
N GLY A 15 -21.38 -9.04 -0.98
CA GLY A 15 -20.67 -10.24 -0.49
C GLY A 15 -19.47 -10.69 -1.33
N ALA A 16 -19.54 -10.59 -2.67
CA ALA A 16 -18.44 -10.98 -3.56
C ALA A 16 -17.28 -9.97 -3.49
N ARG A 17 -17.61 -8.68 -3.46
CA ARG A 17 -16.61 -7.59 -3.32
C ARG A 17 -15.87 -7.67 -1.98
N ASN A 18 -16.58 -7.98 -0.89
CA ASN A 18 -15.98 -8.18 0.42
C ASN A 18 -15.04 -9.41 0.45
N ALA A 19 -15.39 -10.50 -0.23
CA ALA A 19 -14.52 -11.67 -0.34
C ALA A 19 -13.24 -11.38 -1.15
N GLU A 20 -13.35 -10.57 -2.21
CA GLU A 20 -12.20 -10.12 -2.98
C GLU A 20 -11.28 -9.21 -2.15
N ASP A 21 -11.84 -8.25 -1.44
CA ASP A 21 -11.10 -7.34 -0.55
C ASP A 21 -10.35 -8.12 0.55
N GLN A 22 -10.99 -9.15 1.12
CA GLN A 22 -10.34 -10.06 2.08
C GLN A 22 -9.20 -10.86 1.45
N ALA A 23 -9.36 -11.33 0.21
CA ALA A 23 -8.31 -12.04 -0.49
C ALA A 23 -7.11 -11.13 -0.83
N VAL A 24 -7.38 -9.88 -1.21
CA VAL A 24 -6.34 -8.85 -1.41
C VAL A 24 -5.64 -8.53 -0.09
N ALA A 25 -6.38 -8.34 1.00
CA ALA A 25 -5.79 -8.10 2.32
C ALA A 25 -4.87 -9.26 2.75
N GLY A 26 -5.30 -10.51 2.57
CA GLY A 26 -4.48 -11.68 2.86
C GLY A 26 -3.21 -11.77 1.98
N PHE A 27 -3.33 -11.43 0.70
CA PHE A 27 -2.17 -11.35 -0.20
C PHE A 27 -1.17 -10.27 0.26
N LEU A 28 -1.64 -9.06 0.55
CA LEU A 28 -0.79 -7.96 1.01
C LEU A 28 -0.14 -8.25 2.36
N GLN A 29 -0.86 -8.88 3.29
CA GLN A 29 -0.31 -9.35 4.56
C GLN A 29 0.86 -10.30 4.34
N ASN A 30 0.70 -11.31 3.48
CA ASN A 30 1.79 -12.24 3.15
C ASN A 30 3.01 -11.54 2.56
N VAL A 31 2.81 -10.57 1.65
CA VAL A 31 3.92 -9.81 1.06
C VAL A 31 4.60 -8.93 2.10
N SER A 32 3.83 -8.26 2.97
CA SER A 32 4.36 -7.49 4.10
C SER A 32 5.26 -8.37 4.99
N ASP A 33 4.82 -9.58 5.32
CA ASP A 33 5.61 -10.52 6.14
C ASP A 33 6.89 -10.97 5.43
N MET A 34 6.85 -11.15 4.11
CA MET A 34 8.05 -11.42 3.31
C MET A 34 9.00 -10.23 3.28
N VAL A 35 8.51 -8.99 3.15
CA VAL A 35 9.33 -7.78 3.23
C VAL A 35 9.99 -7.67 4.60
N PHE A 36 9.23 -7.90 5.67
CA PHE A 36 9.73 -7.85 7.04
C PHE A 36 10.87 -8.84 7.30
N LYS A 37 10.72 -10.09 6.85
CA LYS A 37 11.75 -11.13 6.99
C LYS A 37 12.93 -10.94 6.04
N GLY A 38 12.66 -10.48 4.82
CA GLY A 38 13.65 -10.32 3.76
C GLY A 38 14.55 -9.11 3.97
N GLY A 39 14.01 -8.01 4.50
CA GLY A 39 14.72 -6.74 4.70
C GLY A 39 16.06 -6.88 5.43
N PRO A 40 16.12 -7.49 6.62
CA PRO A 40 17.37 -7.75 7.35
C PRO A 40 18.38 -8.61 6.59
N LEU A 41 17.93 -9.38 5.59
CA LEU A 41 18.76 -10.24 4.74
C LEU A 41 19.16 -9.57 3.42
N GLY A 42 18.76 -8.31 3.20
CA GLY A 42 18.99 -7.60 1.94
C GLY A 42 18.11 -8.08 0.78
N ILE A 43 16.97 -8.71 1.07
CA ILE A 43 15.97 -9.09 0.07
C ILE A 43 14.90 -7.99 0.04
N GLU A 44 14.92 -7.18 -1.03
CA GLU A 44 14.06 -6.00 -1.17
C GLU A 44 12.95 -6.23 -2.18
N LEU A 45 11.71 -5.88 -1.80
CA LEU A 45 10.59 -5.83 -2.75
C LEU A 45 10.86 -4.73 -3.77
N THR A 46 10.58 -5.03 -5.04
CA THR A 46 10.76 -4.09 -6.17
C THR A 46 9.45 -3.74 -6.84
N HIS A 47 8.54 -4.72 -6.91
CA HIS A 47 7.23 -4.57 -7.51
C HIS A 47 6.22 -5.51 -6.86
N LEU A 48 4.98 -5.02 -6.75
CA LEU A 48 3.80 -5.74 -6.29
C LEU A 48 2.65 -5.35 -7.21
N ASP A 49 2.00 -6.34 -7.81
CA ASP A 49 0.78 -6.21 -8.61
C ASP A 49 -0.37 -6.89 -7.86
N VAL A 50 -1.37 -6.10 -7.45
CA VAL A 50 -2.53 -6.56 -6.70
C VAL A 50 -3.50 -7.35 -7.59
N VAL A 51 -3.65 -6.95 -8.85
CA VAL A 51 -4.60 -7.57 -9.78
C VAL A 51 -4.11 -8.95 -10.18
N GLY A 52 -2.85 -9.05 -10.61
CA GLY A 52 -2.21 -10.31 -10.94
C GLY A 52 -1.81 -11.15 -9.72
N ARG A 53 -1.88 -10.58 -8.50
CA ARG A 53 -1.36 -11.18 -7.26
C ARG A 53 0.07 -11.67 -7.40
N THR A 54 0.90 -10.85 -8.03
CA THR A 54 2.32 -11.15 -8.25
C THR A 54 3.21 -10.13 -7.56
N PHE A 55 4.44 -10.53 -7.26
CA PHE A 55 5.43 -9.65 -6.65
C PHE A 55 6.83 -10.10 -7.05
N THR A 56 7.78 -9.17 -7.01
CA THR A 56 9.19 -9.44 -7.31
C THR A 56 10.11 -8.85 -6.26
N PHE A 57 11.09 -9.65 -5.84
CA PHE A 57 12.17 -9.24 -4.95
C PHE A 57 13.50 -9.19 -5.70
N ARG A 58 14.43 -8.39 -5.19
CA ARG A 58 15.84 -8.41 -5.58
C ARG A 58 16.71 -8.63 -4.35
N GLN A 59 17.86 -9.26 -4.53
CA GLN A 59 18.91 -9.26 -3.52
C GLN A 59 19.79 -8.02 -3.72
N VAL A 60 19.95 -7.22 -2.67
CA VAL A 60 20.94 -6.13 -2.64
C VAL A 60 22.25 -6.60 -2.00
N PRO A 61 23.40 -6.01 -2.38
CA PRO A 61 24.70 -6.41 -1.85
C PRO A 61 24.87 -6.16 -0.36
N LYS A 62 24.16 -5.17 0.20
CA LYS A 62 24.28 -4.77 1.60
C LYS A 62 22.90 -4.43 2.15
N ALA A 63 22.47 -5.18 3.15
CA ALA A 63 21.25 -4.89 3.91
C ALA A 63 21.42 -3.58 4.70
N ASP A 64 20.30 -2.90 4.95
CA ASP A 64 20.26 -1.77 5.87
C ASP A 64 20.60 -2.26 7.30
N PRO A 65 21.68 -1.76 7.91
CA PRO A 65 22.11 -2.24 9.23
C PRO A 65 21.29 -1.66 10.38
N ARG A 66 20.40 -0.69 10.13
CA ARG A 66 19.59 -0.06 11.20
C ARG A 66 18.66 -1.09 11.85
N PRO A 67 18.54 -1.10 13.19
CA PRO A 67 17.56 -1.92 13.86
C PRO A 67 16.15 -1.37 13.61
N LEU A 68 15.16 -2.27 13.61
CA LEU A 68 13.76 -1.86 13.70
C LEU A 68 13.49 -1.17 15.04
N VAL A 69 12.86 0.01 14.98
CA VAL A 69 12.35 0.73 16.14
C VAL A 69 10.84 0.82 15.99
N SER A 70 10.07 0.38 16.99
CA SER A 70 8.61 0.35 16.89
C SER A 70 7.96 0.92 18.15
N VAL A 71 6.80 1.57 17.98
CA VAL A 71 5.93 2.01 19.07
C VAL A 71 5.57 0.88 20.03
N ALA A 72 5.48 -0.35 19.52
CA ALA A 72 5.12 -1.53 20.31
C ALA A 72 6.32 -2.17 21.04
N GLY A 73 7.53 -1.61 20.88
CA GLY A 73 8.76 -2.19 21.40
C GLY A 73 9.24 -3.35 20.53
N ALA A 74 9.54 -4.50 21.15
CA ALA A 74 10.06 -5.66 20.44
C ALA A 74 8.99 -6.27 19.53
N VAL A 75 9.28 -6.33 18.23
CA VAL A 75 8.37 -6.88 17.23
C VAL A 75 8.64 -8.39 17.06
N PRO A 76 7.62 -9.25 17.22
CA PRO A 76 7.79 -10.69 17.06
C PRO A 76 8.28 -11.09 15.67
N ALA A 77 9.14 -12.11 15.64
CA ALA A 77 9.57 -12.74 14.39
C ALA A 77 8.46 -13.63 13.78
N ASP A 78 7.59 -14.18 14.63
CA ASP A 78 6.43 -14.97 14.19
C ASP A 78 5.38 -14.09 13.50
N ASP A 79 4.82 -14.58 12.40
CA ASP A 79 3.90 -13.81 11.55
C ASP A 79 2.54 -13.63 12.21
N ALA A 80 2.04 -14.65 12.89
CA ALA A 80 0.72 -14.62 13.52
C ALA A 80 0.73 -13.67 14.72
N GLU A 81 1.78 -13.76 15.57
CA GLU A 81 1.99 -12.84 16.68
C GLU A 81 2.19 -11.40 16.20
N ARG A 82 3.01 -11.20 15.16
CA ARG A 82 3.26 -9.87 14.59
C ARG A 82 2.01 -9.27 13.95
N SER A 83 1.19 -10.07 13.27
CA SER A 83 -0.07 -9.61 12.66
C SER A 83 -1.07 -9.12 13.70
N ALA A 84 -1.10 -9.72 14.89
CA ALA A 84 -1.94 -9.29 16.00
C ALA A 84 -1.42 -8.01 16.70
N LEU A 85 -0.16 -7.63 16.46
CA LEU A 85 0.47 -6.46 17.07
C LEU A 85 0.41 -5.24 16.13
N LEU A 86 0.11 -4.08 16.69
CA LEU A 86 0.24 -2.80 16.00
C LEU A 86 1.69 -2.31 16.09
N TRP A 87 2.60 -2.94 15.32
CA TRP A 87 4.04 -2.73 15.40
C TRP A 87 4.56 -1.59 14.51
N MET A 88 3.84 -0.48 14.38
CA MET A 88 4.23 0.62 13.49
C MET A 88 5.72 1.01 13.64
N PRO A 89 6.48 1.12 12.54
CA PRO A 89 7.88 1.53 12.56
C PRO A 89 8.02 3.03 12.82
N GLU A 90 8.87 3.36 13.78
CA GLU A 90 9.29 4.72 14.11
C GLU A 90 10.26 5.27 13.04
N PRO A 91 10.36 6.60 12.84
CA PRO A 91 11.20 7.22 11.81
C PRO A 91 12.67 6.76 11.70
N PRO A 92 13.40 6.43 12.79
CA PRO A 92 14.77 5.93 12.66
C PRO A 92 14.88 4.47 12.16
N SER A 93 13.76 3.81 11.89
CA SER A 93 13.74 2.44 11.37
C SER A 93 14.31 2.35 9.95
N PRO A 94 14.76 1.16 9.54
CA PRO A 94 15.17 0.93 8.16
C PRO A 94 14.00 1.01 7.18
N ALA A 95 14.29 1.37 5.93
CA ALA A 95 13.30 1.53 4.88
C ALA A 95 12.43 0.28 4.63
N TRP A 96 13.00 -0.93 4.79
CA TRP A 96 12.26 -2.18 4.65
C TRP A 96 11.14 -2.32 5.69
N ALA A 97 11.31 -1.76 6.90
CA ALA A 97 10.29 -1.81 7.93
C ALA A 97 9.12 -0.90 7.58
N HIS A 98 9.41 0.31 7.11
CA HIS A 98 8.42 1.25 6.60
C HIS A 98 7.67 0.70 5.39
N LEU A 99 8.37 -0.03 4.50
CA LEU A 99 7.75 -0.67 3.35
C LEU A 99 6.83 -1.82 3.76
N ALA A 100 7.25 -2.69 4.70
CA ALA A 100 6.41 -3.75 5.23
C ALA A 100 5.14 -3.16 5.87
N TRP A 101 5.28 -2.10 6.67
CA TRP A 101 4.17 -1.37 7.25
C TRP A 101 3.23 -0.77 6.19
N LEU A 102 3.79 -0.09 5.18
CA LEU A 102 3.02 0.46 4.07
C LEU A 102 2.18 -0.63 3.41
N VAL A 103 2.79 -1.74 3.00
CA VAL A 103 2.11 -2.85 2.31
C VAL A 103 1.00 -3.44 3.17
N ARG A 104 1.23 -3.61 4.48
CA ARG A 104 0.24 -4.09 5.44
C ARG A 104 -1.01 -3.20 5.52
N GLU A 105 -0.83 -1.88 5.48
CA GLU A 105 -1.89 -0.90 5.72
C GLU A 105 -2.65 -0.49 4.45
N LEU A 106 -2.14 -0.82 3.26
CA LEU A 106 -2.81 -0.53 1.98
C LEU A 106 -4.24 -1.11 1.81
N PRO A 107 -4.63 -2.26 2.40
CA PRO A 107 -6.02 -2.73 2.37
C PRO A 107 -7.03 -1.71 2.94
N LEU A 108 -6.60 -0.77 3.79
CA LEU A 108 -7.50 0.28 4.31
C LEU A 108 -8.10 1.14 3.19
N LEU A 109 -7.44 1.26 2.04
CA LEU A 109 -7.99 1.97 0.88
C LEU A 109 -9.37 1.46 0.45
N HIS A 110 -9.68 0.18 0.68
CA HIS A 110 -10.99 -0.38 0.37
C HIS A 110 -12.13 0.34 1.09
N ALA A 111 -11.89 0.84 2.31
CA ALA A 111 -12.88 1.59 3.09
C ALA A 111 -13.10 3.02 2.56
N PHE A 112 -12.19 3.54 1.73
CA PHE A 112 -12.24 4.92 1.23
C PHE A 112 -12.82 5.04 -0.19
N ARG A 113 -13.19 3.94 -0.86
CA ARG A 113 -13.72 3.98 -2.25
C ARG A 113 -14.86 4.98 -2.44
N GLU A 114 -15.75 5.10 -1.47
CA GLU A 114 -16.90 6.03 -1.50
C GLU A 114 -16.69 7.28 -0.63
N TYR A 115 -15.46 7.47 -0.12
CA TYR A 115 -15.12 8.60 0.75
C TYR A 115 -14.93 9.89 -0.04
N GLY A 116 -15.46 10.99 0.51
CA GLY A 116 -15.29 12.33 0.00
C GLY A 116 -16.07 12.62 -1.29
N PRO A 117 -16.06 13.89 -1.76
CA PRO A 117 -16.76 14.29 -2.97
C PRO A 117 -16.25 13.61 -4.24
N GLU A 118 -15.02 13.08 -4.23
CA GLU A 118 -14.43 12.47 -5.41
C GLU A 118 -14.47 10.95 -5.48
N GLY A 119 -14.75 10.29 -4.35
CA GLY A 119 -14.49 8.87 -4.15
C GLY A 119 -12.99 8.60 -3.98
N GLY A 120 -12.64 7.60 -3.18
CA GLY A 120 -11.27 7.15 -3.04
C GLY A 120 -10.78 6.33 -4.23
N PRO A 121 -9.48 6.03 -4.27
CA PRO A 121 -8.87 5.38 -5.40
C PRO A 121 -8.88 3.85 -5.23
N GLU A 122 -8.77 3.12 -6.34
CA GLU A 122 -8.59 1.67 -6.33
C GLU A 122 -7.10 1.31 -6.31
N LEU A 123 -6.70 0.46 -5.36
CA LEU A 123 -5.32 -0.01 -5.28
C LEU A 123 -4.99 -0.95 -6.46
N ARG A 124 -3.88 -0.67 -7.14
CA ARG A 124 -3.36 -1.50 -8.24
C ARG A 124 -2.03 -2.18 -7.90
N GLY A 125 -1.18 -1.58 -7.07
CA GLY A 125 0.12 -2.16 -6.75
C GLY A 125 1.07 -1.25 -6.00
N VAL A 126 2.32 -1.69 -5.89
CA VAL A 126 3.43 -0.93 -5.34
C VAL A 126 4.65 -1.09 -6.24
N ARG A 127 5.40 -0.01 -6.45
CA ARG A 127 6.71 -0.02 -7.08
C ARG A 127 7.74 0.58 -6.13
N VAL A 128 8.91 -0.04 -6.02
CA VAL A 128 9.98 0.42 -5.13
C VAL A 128 11.24 0.66 -5.96
N PRO A 129 11.34 1.81 -6.63
CA PRO A 129 12.45 2.10 -7.52
C PRO A 129 13.72 2.53 -6.76
N SER A 130 13.59 2.96 -5.51
CA SER A 130 14.72 3.32 -4.65
C SER A 130 14.50 2.86 -3.20
N PRO A 131 15.56 2.81 -2.38
CA PRO A 131 15.43 2.56 -0.94
C PRO A 131 14.75 3.71 -0.18
N GLU A 132 14.74 4.92 -0.74
CA GLU A 132 14.27 6.13 -0.05
C GLU A 132 12.75 6.32 -0.17
N TRP A 133 12.11 5.71 -1.17
CA TRP A 133 10.68 5.87 -1.41
C TRP A 133 10.07 4.72 -2.22
N ALA A 134 8.78 4.52 -2.00
CA ALA A 134 7.91 3.66 -2.80
C ALA A 134 6.87 4.50 -3.58
N GLU A 135 6.36 3.96 -4.66
CA GLU A 135 5.21 4.45 -5.41
C GLU A 135 4.03 3.49 -5.19
N VAL A 136 2.98 3.96 -4.53
CA VAL A 136 1.69 3.26 -4.50
C VAL A 136 0.97 3.55 -5.80
N LEU A 137 0.64 2.49 -6.54
CA LEU A 137 -0.05 2.56 -7.82
C LEU A 137 -1.54 2.45 -7.57
N VAL A 138 -2.29 3.46 -8.00
CA VAL A 138 -3.74 3.50 -7.82
C VAL A 138 -4.44 3.92 -9.10
N GLU A 139 -5.69 3.52 -9.25
CA GLU A 139 -6.59 4.02 -10.28
C GLU A 139 -7.62 4.94 -9.66
N HIS A 140 -7.82 6.12 -10.24
CA HIS A 140 -8.83 7.06 -9.78
C HIS A 140 -9.50 7.69 -11.00
N ARG A 141 -10.82 7.49 -11.10
CA ARG A 141 -11.65 8.03 -12.18
C ARG A 141 -11.15 7.68 -13.59
N GLY A 142 -10.67 6.45 -13.76
CA GLY A 142 -10.16 5.91 -15.02
C GLY A 142 -8.71 6.30 -15.36
N ASP A 143 -8.06 7.11 -14.52
CA ASP A 143 -6.65 7.46 -14.68
C ASP A 143 -5.77 6.65 -13.72
N ALA A 144 -4.61 6.22 -14.21
CA ALA A 144 -3.56 5.64 -13.38
C ALA A 144 -2.74 6.74 -12.70
N TRP A 145 -2.58 6.63 -11.39
CA TRP A 145 -1.83 7.54 -10.55
C TRP A 145 -0.72 6.81 -9.79
N ARG A 146 0.33 7.57 -9.46
CA ARG A 146 1.44 7.15 -8.62
C ARG A 146 1.47 8.05 -7.40
N VAL A 147 1.46 7.48 -6.20
CA VAL A 147 1.65 8.22 -4.95
C VAL A 147 2.99 7.86 -4.37
N ARG A 148 3.91 8.83 -4.30
CA ARG A 148 5.21 8.64 -3.66
C ARG A 148 5.02 8.62 -2.15
N VAL A 149 5.62 7.62 -1.51
CA VAL A 149 5.67 7.46 -0.06
C VAL A 149 7.14 7.32 0.34
N ALA A 150 7.64 8.23 1.16
CA ALA A 150 8.96 8.19 1.72
C ALA A 150 9.10 6.98 2.67
N LEU A 151 10.16 6.19 2.44
CA LEU A 151 10.54 5.06 3.28
C LEU A 151 11.71 5.41 4.21
N ASP A 152 12.41 6.51 3.94
CA ASP A 152 13.54 6.98 4.73
C ASP A 152 13.53 8.51 4.84
N GLY A 153 14.30 9.06 5.77
CA GLY A 153 14.50 10.51 5.92
C GLY A 153 13.32 11.27 6.52
N ARG A 154 12.35 10.58 7.11
CA ARG A 154 11.17 11.19 7.72
C ARG A 154 11.44 11.65 9.16
N SER A 155 10.73 12.69 9.58
CA SER A 155 10.70 13.15 10.97
C SER A 155 9.50 12.61 11.74
N GLU A 156 8.44 12.18 11.05
CA GLU A 156 7.18 11.73 11.63
C GLU A 156 6.84 10.32 11.12
N PRO A 157 6.19 9.48 11.94
CA PRO A 157 5.66 8.20 11.49
C PRO A 157 4.45 8.40 10.58
N ILE A 158 4.20 7.45 9.68
CA ILE A 158 2.86 7.32 9.08
C ILE A 158 2.12 6.21 9.80
N GLU A 159 1.09 6.60 10.54
CA GLU A 159 0.19 5.65 11.20
C GLU A 159 -0.62 4.84 10.19
N PHE A 160 -1.33 5.50 9.26
CA PHE A 160 -2.27 4.81 8.37
C PHE A 160 -2.06 5.26 6.92
N PRO A 161 -1.03 4.77 6.20
CA PRO A 161 -0.75 5.26 4.84
C PRO A 161 -1.91 5.00 3.87
N GLY A 162 -2.65 3.90 4.02
CA GLY A 162 -3.84 3.63 3.22
C GLY A 162 -4.96 4.66 3.44
N MET A 163 -5.16 5.10 4.67
CA MET A 163 -6.13 6.16 5.01
C MET A 163 -5.70 7.49 4.41
N VAL A 164 -4.45 7.89 4.61
CA VAL A 164 -3.93 9.17 4.10
C VAL A 164 -4.08 9.25 2.57
N ILE A 165 -3.75 8.17 1.84
CA ILE A 165 -3.94 8.11 0.40
C ILE A 165 -5.44 8.15 0.04
N GLY A 166 -6.28 7.43 0.78
CA GLY A 166 -7.73 7.41 0.57
C GLY A 166 -8.36 8.81 0.68
N GLU A 167 -8.03 9.54 1.74
CA GLU A 167 -8.50 10.90 1.99
C GLU A 167 -7.97 11.87 0.93
N LEU A 168 -6.67 11.79 0.59
CA LEU A 168 -6.03 12.63 -0.42
C LEU A 168 -6.76 12.59 -1.77
N PHE A 169 -7.23 11.41 -2.18
CA PHE A 169 -7.99 11.26 -3.42
C PHE A 169 -9.47 11.60 -3.23
N GLY A 170 -10.10 11.15 -2.14
CA GLY A 170 -11.51 11.40 -1.86
C GLY A 170 -11.85 12.88 -1.75
N GLU A 171 -10.95 13.69 -1.19
CA GLU A 171 -11.09 15.15 -1.08
C GLU A 171 -10.67 15.90 -2.37
N GLY A 172 -10.04 15.22 -3.33
CA GLY A 172 -9.52 15.83 -4.55
C GLY A 172 -8.18 16.58 -4.36
N ASP A 173 -7.58 16.46 -3.18
CA ASP A 173 -6.37 17.16 -2.77
C ASP A 173 -5.10 16.65 -3.45
N HIS A 174 -5.10 15.42 -3.96
CA HIS A 174 -4.01 14.84 -4.76
C HIS A 174 -3.49 15.77 -5.88
N ARG A 175 -4.34 16.64 -6.44
CA ARG A 175 -3.96 17.60 -7.49
C ARG A 175 -3.05 18.73 -7.00
N LYS A 176 -3.07 19.03 -5.70
CA LYS A 176 -2.21 20.05 -5.07
C LYS A 176 -0.77 19.57 -4.92
N TRP A 177 -0.56 18.26 -4.91
CA TRP A 177 0.71 17.59 -4.63
C TRP A 177 1.34 16.97 -5.88
N LEU A 178 0.96 17.46 -7.06
CA LEU A 178 1.54 17.01 -8.32
C LEU A 178 3.02 17.40 -8.39
N VAL A 179 3.85 16.43 -8.76
CA VAL A 179 5.27 16.67 -9.02
C VAL A 179 5.43 17.35 -10.38
N GLU A 180 6.13 18.49 -10.39
CA GLU A 180 6.36 19.25 -11.63
C GLU A 180 7.11 18.39 -12.66
N GLY A 181 6.60 18.37 -13.90
CA GLY A 181 7.18 17.58 -14.99
C GLY A 181 6.86 16.08 -14.96
N GLU A 182 6.21 15.57 -13.91
CA GLU A 182 5.78 14.18 -13.80
C GLU A 182 4.25 14.06 -13.74
N PRO A 183 3.56 13.87 -14.88
CA PRO A 183 2.11 13.76 -14.88
C PRO A 183 1.66 12.57 -14.04
N LYS A 184 0.60 12.79 -13.25
CA LYS A 184 -0.05 11.78 -12.40
C LYS A 184 0.86 11.17 -11.31
N LEU A 185 1.98 11.82 -11.00
CA LEU A 185 2.76 11.55 -9.80
C LEU A 185 2.39 12.56 -8.71
N VAL A 186 2.05 12.03 -7.54
CA VAL A 186 1.67 12.77 -6.34
C VAL A 186 2.72 12.53 -5.28
N ASP A 187 3.25 13.59 -4.68
CA ASP A 187 4.22 13.53 -3.57
C ASP A 187 3.68 14.35 -2.40
N PRO A 188 2.87 13.74 -1.51
CA PRO A 188 2.28 14.44 -0.37
C PRO A 188 3.24 14.59 0.82
N GLY A 189 4.50 14.17 0.68
CA GLY A 189 5.49 14.26 1.76
C GLY A 189 5.30 13.29 2.92
N ILE A 190 4.62 12.16 2.67
CA ILE A 190 4.40 11.08 3.66
C ILE A 190 5.41 9.97 3.48
#